data_AF-A0A8H5FV44-F1
#
_entry.id   AF-A0A8H5FV44-F1
#
_cell.length_a   1.000
_cell.length_b   1.000
_cell.length_c   1.000
_cell.angle_alpha   90.00
_cell.angle_beta   90.00
_cell.angle_gamma   90.00
#
_symmetry.space_group_name_H-M   'P 1'
#
loop_
_entity.id
_entity.type
_entity.pdbx_description
1 polymer ?
#
loop_
_entity_poly.entity_id
_entity_poly.type
_entity_poly.pdbx_seq_one_letter_code
_entity_poly.pdbx_strand_id
1 'polypeptide(L)'
;MGILAPALIFVLLLRVVPSFASEPSLDEAQQVLSLKMDTSSAVHTGAEGDGVPLKMGIEEGQEVAQEVDSSSSLDTSIEVVSPSEMGIQDGVYVNDFNATACAELHNQIVNIVVNAPHQPKNVLKKFFDAFEDEEQKMRERLSTPLIDFLSQIYVPVLSPEEKPWIWIDFTPLLTMPHPSILWSFEDWELGNEYVLLYADAGDESTGGIFFDMETNLISMVTLPDQFMEDCLWHYPEVALRRYLELFELGKFRLPTNETGVAASDALNLRFEPTQISIQLVDEFSVTAALDTYDALLEAIAQRIPGARIYNKPLVDKRTLIRWKITGLAFEFLSHARTPSFKYIAPGISVFNKDSFTAMMQLNNGSLQQWVVDRDIEEQAPMLLFPGDAPVRVEEEEQYLFNLMHPYLMNNQSGLYSVPGMDFGDTVELILPYSVGHPSARSHSRLFQHGPCPFFKGHNTRLFSLFSNWVRNVESGGFVVGANGVEGGMGAYMLADTEASRIRTDVGVCW
;
A
#
# COMPACT_ATOMS: atom_id res chain seq x y z
N MET A 1 16.79 12.49 53.66
CA MET A 1 17.76 12.55 52.56
C MET A 1 17.18 11.73 51.42
N GLY A 2 16.41 12.40 50.56
CA GLY A 2 15.80 11.80 49.38
C GLY A 2 16.67 12.06 48.16
N ILE A 3 16.80 11.06 47.29
CA ILE A 3 17.47 11.17 46.00
C ILE A 3 16.37 11.13 44.94
N LEU A 4 16.26 12.24 44.21
CA LEU A 4 15.40 12.43 43.04
C LEU A 4 16.04 11.79 41.80
N ALA A 5 15.23 11.10 41.02
CA ALA A 5 15.53 10.66 39.66
C ALA A 5 15.52 11.85 38.67
N PRO A 6 16.29 11.80 37.56
CA PRO A 6 16.30 12.87 36.59
C PRO A 6 15.10 12.76 35.63
N ALA A 7 14.45 13.89 35.40
CA ALA A 7 13.35 14.06 34.46
C ALA A 7 13.83 14.05 33.00
N LEU A 8 13.13 13.30 32.15
CA LEU A 8 13.20 13.44 30.69
C LEU A 8 12.72 14.84 30.29
N ILE A 9 13.55 15.58 29.57
CA ILE A 9 13.19 16.83 28.90
C ILE A 9 12.91 16.50 27.44
N PHE A 10 11.63 16.53 27.05
CA PHE A 10 11.22 16.60 25.64
C PHE A 10 11.35 18.06 25.19
N VAL A 11 12.28 18.34 24.26
CA VAL A 11 12.38 19.65 23.60
C VAL A 11 11.49 19.62 22.36
N LEU A 12 10.28 20.17 22.49
CA LEU A 12 9.42 20.54 21.36
C LEU A 12 9.94 21.85 20.76
N LEU A 13 10.59 21.76 19.60
CA LEU A 13 10.92 22.92 18.77
C LEU A 13 9.65 23.42 18.06
N LEU A 14 8.89 24.28 18.75
CA LEU A 14 7.87 25.13 18.14
C LEU A 14 8.57 26.14 17.23
N ARG A 15 8.54 25.92 15.91
CA ARG A 15 8.84 26.99 14.94
C ARG A 15 7.73 28.03 15.00
N VAL A 16 8.09 29.19 15.54
CA VAL A 16 7.35 30.44 15.48
C VAL A 16 7.20 30.86 14.02
N VAL A 17 5.99 30.79 13.47
CA VAL A 17 5.62 31.44 12.21
C VAL A 17 5.41 32.93 12.50
N PRO A 18 6.07 33.87 11.78
CA PRO A 18 5.79 35.29 11.96
C PRO A 18 4.41 35.62 11.38
N SER A 19 3.61 36.30 12.20
CA SER A 19 2.39 37.01 11.81
C SER A 19 2.68 37.99 10.67
N PHE A 20 2.03 37.78 9.52
CA PHE A 20 1.78 38.84 8.54
C PHE A 20 0.28 38.96 8.35
N ALA A 21 -0.27 40.02 8.93
CA ALA A 21 -1.60 40.52 8.64
C ALA A 21 -1.54 41.40 7.39
N SER A 22 -2.22 41.00 6.31
CA SER A 22 -3.00 41.85 5.40
C SER A 22 -3.55 41.00 4.26
N GLU A 23 -4.87 40.80 4.25
CA GLU A 23 -5.62 40.21 3.13
C GLU A 23 -5.52 41.11 1.87
N PRO A 24 -5.24 40.57 0.66
CA PRO A 24 -5.51 41.28 -0.57
C PRO A 24 -6.98 41.11 -0.99
N SER A 25 -7.58 42.21 -1.46
CA SER A 25 -8.97 42.28 -1.90
C SER A 25 -9.20 41.50 -3.20
N LEU A 26 -10.44 41.00 -3.36
CA LEU A 26 -10.94 40.22 -4.50
C LEU A 26 -10.84 40.90 -5.89
N ASP A 27 -10.33 42.13 -5.99
CA ASP A 27 -10.25 42.89 -7.25
C ASP A 27 -8.92 42.70 -8.02
N GLU A 28 -7.86 42.19 -7.39
CA GLU A 28 -6.57 41.97 -8.09
C GLU A 28 -6.48 40.62 -8.83
N ALA A 29 -7.34 39.65 -8.47
CA ALA A 29 -7.38 38.34 -9.13
C ALA A 29 -8.12 38.35 -10.49
N GLN A 30 -8.92 39.39 -10.78
CA GLN A 30 -9.66 39.51 -12.04
C GLN A 30 -8.90 40.23 -13.18
N GLN A 31 -7.74 40.85 -12.90
CA GLN A 31 -6.94 41.53 -13.93
C GLN A 31 -5.94 40.62 -14.66
N VAL A 32 -5.62 39.43 -14.13
CA VAL A 32 -4.67 38.49 -14.76
C VAL A 32 -5.36 37.54 -15.76
N LEU A 33 -6.68 37.36 -15.66
CA LEU A 33 -7.48 36.46 -16.51
C LEU A 33 -7.99 37.08 -17.82
N SER A 34 -7.78 38.38 -18.06
CA SER A 34 -8.30 39.10 -19.24
C SER A 34 -7.26 39.33 -20.36
N LEU A 35 -6.05 38.75 -20.27
CA LEU A 35 -4.95 38.99 -21.21
C LEU A 35 -4.56 37.78 -22.11
N LYS A 36 -5.37 36.71 -22.17
CA LYS A 36 -5.10 35.57 -23.07
C LYS A 36 -6.33 35.05 -23.83
N MET A 37 -7.15 35.96 -24.35
CA MET A 37 -8.06 35.63 -25.45
C MET A 37 -8.10 36.80 -26.42
N ASP A 38 -7.26 36.75 -27.47
CA ASP A 38 -7.64 37.27 -28.79
C ASP A 38 -6.64 36.85 -29.88
N THR A 39 -7.17 36.84 -31.11
CA THR A 39 -6.60 36.44 -32.41
C THR A 39 -6.76 34.95 -32.76
N SER A 40 -7.36 34.55 -33.90
CA SER A 40 -7.98 35.25 -35.01
C SER A 40 -8.81 34.25 -35.82
N SER A 41 -10.04 34.63 -36.18
CA SER A 41 -10.82 33.97 -37.23
C SER A 41 -10.44 34.57 -38.60
N ALA A 42 -10.37 33.74 -39.65
CA ALA A 42 -10.59 34.21 -41.02
C ALA A 42 -11.53 33.25 -41.75
N VAL A 43 -12.71 33.77 -42.04
CA VAL A 43 -13.78 33.21 -42.86
C VAL A 43 -13.43 33.34 -44.34
N HIS A 44 -13.65 32.31 -45.15
CA HIS A 44 -14.20 32.52 -46.49
C HIS A 44 -15.13 31.39 -46.95
N THR A 45 -16.17 31.83 -47.62
CA THR A 45 -17.44 31.19 -47.96
C THR A 45 -17.42 30.54 -49.34
N GLY A 46 -18.24 29.50 -49.55
CA GLY A 46 -19.09 29.43 -50.74
C GLY A 46 -19.16 28.11 -51.52
N ALA A 47 -20.39 27.57 -51.53
CA ALA A 47 -21.13 26.99 -52.66
C ALA A 47 -20.98 25.50 -53.04
N GLU A 48 -22.10 24.79 -52.78
CA GLU A 48 -22.91 23.94 -53.67
C GLU A 48 -22.25 22.96 -54.67
N GLY A 49 -22.74 21.72 -54.66
CA GLY A 49 -22.93 20.96 -55.91
C GLY A 49 -22.81 19.45 -55.82
N ASP A 50 -23.96 18.79 -55.98
CA ASP A 50 -24.16 17.46 -56.60
C ASP A 50 -23.83 16.17 -55.85
N GLY A 51 -24.86 15.31 -55.83
CA GLY A 51 -24.83 13.96 -55.32
C GLY A 51 -24.51 12.90 -56.36
N VAL A 52 -24.45 11.65 -55.89
CA VAL A 52 -25.15 10.45 -56.39
C VAL A 52 -24.61 9.25 -55.55
N PRO A 53 -25.44 8.23 -55.26
CA PRO A 53 -25.21 7.28 -54.17
C PRO A 53 -24.71 5.90 -54.66
N LEU A 54 -23.96 5.18 -53.84
CA LEU A 54 -23.63 3.75 -54.06
C LEU A 54 -23.64 3.04 -52.70
N LYS A 55 -24.75 2.38 -52.35
CA LYS A 55 -25.08 0.95 -52.55
C LYS A 55 -24.30 0.00 -51.62
N MET A 56 -25.09 -0.63 -50.74
CA MET A 56 -24.79 -1.83 -49.99
C MET A 56 -24.24 -2.95 -50.88
N GLY A 57 -23.20 -3.61 -50.39
CA GLY A 57 -22.79 -4.96 -50.76
C GLY A 57 -22.44 -5.70 -49.48
N ILE A 58 -23.32 -6.62 -49.09
CA ILE A 58 -23.08 -7.63 -48.06
C ILE A 58 -22.26 -8.73 -48.74
N GLU A 59 -21.04 -8.99 -48.27
CA GLU A 59 -20.34 -10.24 -48.56
C GLU A 59 -19.96 -10.90 -47.23
N GLU A 60 -20.59 -12.05 -47.02
CA GLU A 60 -20.26 -13.03 -45.98
C GLU A 60 -18.88 -13.62 -46.29
N GLY A 61 -17.93 -13.41 -45.39
CA GLY A 61 -16.63 -14.09 -45.37
C GLY A 61 -16.55 -15.02 -44.17
N GLN A 62 -16.65 -16.33 -44.43
CA GLN A 62 -16.47 -17.39 -43.44
C GLN A 62 -15.06 -17.34 -42.82
N GLU A 63 -14.98 -17.09 -41.51
CA GLU A 63 -13.79 -17.36 -40.72
C GLU A 63 -13.67 -18.87 -40.46
N VAL A 64 -12.57 -19.44 -40.92
CA VAL A 64 -12.13 -20.80 -40.62
C VAL A 64 -11.54 -20.80 -39.21
N ALA A 65 -12.27 -21.38 -38.26
CA ALA A 65 -11.76 -21.67 -36.93
C ALA A 65 -10.64 -22.71 -37.03
N GLN A 66 -9.42 -22.31 -36.68
CA GLN A 66 -8.36 -23.23 -36.29
C GLN A 66 -8.43 -23.42 -34.78
N GLU A 67 -8.89 -24.60 -34.37
CA GLU A 67 -8.74 -25.13 -33.02
C GLU A 67 -7.24 -25.22 -32.69
N VAL A 68 -6.79 -24.41 -31.73
CA VAL A 68 -5.55 -24.64 -31.01
C VAL A 68 -5.95 -25.06 -29.60
N ASP A 69 -5.72 -26.34 -29.34
CA ASP A 69 -5.84 -27.03 -28.07
C ASP A 69 -4.87 -26.41 -27.05
N SER A 70 -5.40 -25.60 -26.13
CA SER A 70 -4.66 -25.04 -24.99
C SER A 70 -5.13 -25.66 -23.68
N SER A 71 -4.97 -26.98 -23.57
CA SER A 71 -5.01 -27.69 -22.29
C SER A 71 -3.61 -27.79 -21.68
N SER A 72 -3.07 -26.65 -21.20
CA SER A 72 -2.03 -26.68 -20.17
C SER A 72 -2.57 -25.99 -18.92
N SER A 73 -3.18 -26.79 -18.05
CA SER A 73 -3.55 -26.39 -16.70
C SER A 73 -2.30 -25.88 -15.97
N LEU A 74 -2.25 -24.57 -15.70
CA LEU A 74 -1.36 -24.00 -14.71
C LEU A 74 -1.84 -24.49 -13.34
N ASP A 75 -1.07 -25.42 -12.77
CA ASP A 75 -1.22 -25.91 -11.41
C ASP A 75 -0.86 -24.77 -10.45
N THR A 76 -1.87 -24.12 -9.89
CA THR A 76 -1.75 -23.02 -8.91
C THR A 76 -1.72 -23.52 -7.48
N SER A 77 -1.02 -24.62 -7.23
CA SER A 77 -0.71 -25.08 -5.88
C SER A 77 0.57 -24.38 -5.39
N ILE A 78 0.40 -23.23 -4.73
CA ILE A 78 1.46 -22.59 -3.94
C ILE A 78 1.72 -23.47 -2.71
N GLU A 79 2.80 -24.24 -2.73
CA GLU A 79 3.30 -24.88 -1.51
C GLU A 79 3.86 -23.80 -0.58
N VAL A 80 3.25 -23.68 0.60
CA VAL A 80 3.76 -22.88 1.70
C VAL A 80 5.05 -23.53 2.18
N VAL A 81 6.19 -22.93 1.83
CA VAL A 81 7.52 -23.38 2.26
C VAL A 81 7.60 -23.32 3.79
N SER A 82 8.03 -24.43 4.38
CA SER A 82 8.11 -24.56 5.84
C SER A 82 9.33 -23.80 6.40
N PRO A 83 9.29 -23.31 7.65
CA PRO A 83 10.43 -22.64 8.29
C PRO A 83 11.72 -23.48 8.33
N SER A 84 11.60 -24.81 8.28
CA SER A 84 12.71 -25.76 8.20
C SER A 84 13.46 -25.73 6.86
N GLU A 85 12.81 -25.30 5.78
CA GLU A 85 13.42 -25.17 4.45
C GLU A 85 14.09 -23.79 4.26
N MET A 86 13.84 -22.84 5.17
CA MET A 86 14.47 -21.51 5.22
C MET A 86 15.79 -21.48 6.03
N GLY A 87 16.39 -22.63 6.31
CA GLY A 87 17.70 -22.71 6.98
C GLY A 87 17.71 -22.30 8.46
N ILE A 88 16.55 -22.21 9.12
CA ILE A 88 16.48 -21.88 10.55
C ILE A 88 16.83 -23.13 11.38
N GLN A 89 18.12 -23.32 11.69
CA GLN A 89 18.59 -24.21 12.75
C GLN A 89 19.17 -23.37 13.90
N ASP A 90 18.65 -23.57 15.11
CA ASP A 90 19.23 -23.13 16.38
C ASP A 90 19.52 -21.61 16.54
N GLY A 91 18.75 -20.74 15.90
CA GLY A 91 18.83 -19.28 16.15
C GLY A 91 20.15 -18.63 15.72
N VAL A 92 20.90 -19.29 14.83
CA VAL A 92 22.10 -18.75 14.20
C VAL A 92 21.78 -18.53 12.72
N TYR A 93 21.70 -17.26 12.29
CA TYR A 93 21.57 -16.89 10.88
C TYR A 93 22.80 -17.39 10.13
N VAL A 94 22.65 -18.45 9.33
CA VAL A 94 23.70 -18.81 8.36
C VAL A 94 23.60 -17.80 7.23
N ASN A 95 24.65 -16.97 7.13
CA ASN A 95 24.69 -15.77 6.30
C ASN A 95 25.05 -16.14 4.84
N ASP A 96 24.04 -16.47 4.04
CA ASP A 96 24.18 -16.82 2.62
C ASP A 96 23.82 -15.64 1.70
N PHE A 97 24.27 -14.41 2.00
CA PHE A 97 24.08 -13.28 1.09
C PHE A 97 24.67 -13.60 -0.29
N ASN A 98 23.79 -13.79 -1.27
CA ASN A 98 24.15 -14.11 -2.63
C ASN A 98 24.13 -12.83 -3.50
N ALA A 99 25.29 -12.19 -3.59
CA ALA A 99 25.48 -10.97 -4.36
C ALA A 99 25.01 -11.12 -5.83
N THR A 100 25.25 -12.27 -6.45
CA THR A 100 24.86 -12.53 -7.85
C THR A 100 23.35 -12.63 -7.99
N ALA A 101 22.67 -13.40 -7.14
CA ALA A 101 21.20 -13.50 -7.18
C ALA A 101 20.53 -12.15 -6.92
N CYS A 102 21.02 -11.39 -5.95
CA CYS A 102 20.52 -10.03 -5.68
C CYS A 102 20.74 -9.11 -6.90
N ALA A 103 21.92 -9.17 -7.52
CA ALA A 103 22.21 -8.34 -8.69
C ALA A 103 21.34 -8.71 -9.89
N GLU A 104 21.04 -10.00 -10.10
CA GLU A 104 20.11 -10.45 -11.14
C GLU A 104 18.70 -9.89 -10.94
N LEU A 105 18.17 -9.92 -9.71
CA LEU A 105 16.86 -9.34 -9.39
C LEU A 105 16.83 -7.82 -9.57
N HIS A 106 17.86 -7.13 -9.07
CA HIS A 106 18.01 -5.69 -9.28
C HIS A 106 18.01 -5.34 -10.77
N ASN A 107 18.80 -6.06 -11.57
CA ASN A 107 18.93 -5.81 -13.00
C ASN A 107 17.65 -6.09 -13.76
N GLN A 108 16.81 -7.03 -13.32
CA GLN A 108 15.48 -7.26 -13.88
C GLN A 108 14.56 -6.05 -13.65
N ILE A 109 14.54 -5.51 -12.42
CA ILE A 109 13.78 -4.30 -12.10
C ILE A 109 14.27 -3.12 -12.93
N VAL A 110 15.58 -2.88 -12.98
CA VAL A 110 16.17 -1.83 -13.83
C VAL A 110 15.74 -1.99 -15.28
N ASN A 111 15.77 -3.22 -15.82
CA ASN A 111 15.35 -3.47 -17.20
C ASN A 111 13.87 -3.17 -17.43
N ILE A 112 12.99 -3.42 -16.46
CA ILE A 112 11.57 -3.03 -16.52
C ILE A 112 11.45 -1.50 -16.58
N VAL A 113 12.10 -0.80 -15.65
CA VAL A 113 12.07 0.67 -15.51
C VAL A 113 12.58 1.37 -16.76
N VAL A 114 13.76 1.00 -17.28
CA VAL A 114 14.40 1.72 -18.39
C VAL A 114 13.73 1.49 -19.74
N ASN A 115 13.03 0.36 -19.90
CA ASN A 115 12.28 0.05 -21.12
C ASN A 115 10.80 0.48 -21.01
N ALA A 116 10.42 1.14 -19.93
CA ALA A 116 9.07 1.61 -19.75
C ALA A 116 8.72 2.68 -20.82
N PRO A 117 7.44 2.77 -21.24
CA PRO A 117 7.02 3.77 -22.22
C PRO A 117 7.40 5.20 -21.79
N HIS A 118 7.68 6.07 -22.75
CA HIS A 118 8.05 7.48 -22.54
C HIS A 118 9.32 7.75 -21.71
N GLN A 119 10.04 6.72 -21.26
CA GLN A 119 11.35 6.91 -20.66
C GLN A 119 12.36 7.37 -21.73
N PRO A 120 13.29 8.28 -21.37
CA PRO A 120 14.37 8.65 -22.27
C PRO A 120 15.19 7.40 -22.62
N LYS A 121 15.81 7.41 -23.80
CA LYS A 121 16.65 6.31 -24.22
C LYS A 121 17.88 6.21 -23.31
N ASN A 122 17.82 5.33 -22.33
CA ASN A 122 18.90 5.11 -21.39
C ASN A 122 19.94 4.11 -21.94
N VAL A 123 21.18 4.28 -21.54
CA VAL A 123 22.26 3.30 -21.69
C VAL A 123 22.51 2.69 -20.32
N LEU A 124 22.59 1.36 -20.24
CA LEU A 124 22.94 0.67 -19.00
C LEU A 124 24.47 0.59 -18.88
N LYS A 125 25.00 1.00 -17.72
CA LYS A 125 26.40 0.84 -17.34
C LYS A 125 26.50 0.03 -16.05
N LYS A 126 27.60 -0.71 -15.86
CA LYS A 126 27.90 -1.28 -14.54
C LYS A 126 28.11 -0.15 -13.54
N PHE A 127 27.74 -0.37 -12.28
CA PHE A 127 27.79 0.67 -11.24
C PHE A 127 29.17 1.35 -11.15
N PHE A 128 30.25 0.59 -10.99
CA PHE A 128 31.60 1.17 -10.88
C PHE A 128 32.09 1.80 -12.19
N ASP A 129 31.67 1.30 -13.36
CA ASP A 129 31.97 1.96 -14.65
C ASP A 129 31.24 3.31 -14.78
N ALA A 130 30.09 3.47 -14.13
CA ALA A 130 29.32 4.71 -14.12
C ALA A 130 29.86 5.75 -13.13
N PHE A 131 30.60 5.30 -12.11
CA PHE A 131 31.13 6.11 -11.01
C PHE A 131 32.63 5.87 -10.78
N GLU A 132 33.41 5.81 -11.86
CA GLU A 132 34.84 5.47 -11.83
C GLU A 132 35.67 6.38 -10.90
N ASP A 133 35.25 7.63 -10.72
CA ASP A 133 35.93 8.62 -9.90
C ASP A 133 35.70 8.45 -8.38
N GLU A 134 34.65 7.70 -8.00
CA GLU A 134 34.32 7.39 -6.61
C GLU A 134 34.66 5.94 -6.23
N GLU A 135 35.00 5.09 -7.21
CA GLU A 135 35.24 3.65 -7.00
C GLU A 135 36.26 3.37 -5.89
N GLN A 136 37.42 4.03 -5.92
CA GLN A 136 38.45 3.77 -4.92
C GLN A 136 37.96 4.09 -3.50
N LYS A 137 37.31 5.25 -3.31
CA LYS A 137 36.80 5.67 -1.99
C LYS A 137 35.71 4.71 -1.49
N MET A 138 34.84 4.25 -2.39
CA MET A 138 33.81 3.26 -2.06
C MET A 138 34.44 1.91 -1.66
N ARG A 139 35.43 1.41 -2.41
CA ARG A 139 36.10 0.14 -2.11
C ARG A 139 36.87 0.15 -0.78
N GLU A 140 37.31 1.32 -0.31
CA GLU A 140 37.97 1.48 0.99
C GLU A 140 37.00 1.43 2.18
N ARG A 141 35.71 1.73 1.96
CA ARG A 141 34.69 1.82 3.01
C ARG A 141 33.69 0.66 3.03
N LEU A 142 33.33 0.15 1.86
CA LEU A 142 32.27 -0.87 1.72
C LEU A 142 32.79 -2.27 2.04
N SER A 143 31.91 -3.12 2.58
CA SER A 143 32.22 -4.54 2.79
C SER A 143 32.38 -5.29 1.45
N THR A 144 33.17 -6.36 1.45
CA THR A 144 33.38 -7.21 0.25
C THR A 144 32.06 -7.72 -0.35
N PRO A 145 31.09 -8.24 0.42
CA PRO A 145 29.83 -8.69 -0.14
C PRO A 145 29.07 -7.58 -0.87
N LEU A 146 29.00 -6.38 -0.29
CA LEU A 146 28.32 -5.25 -0.92
C LEU A 146 29.05 -4.76 -2.18
N ILE A 147 30.40 -4.76 -2.17
CA ILE A 147 31.21 -4.48 -3.36
C ILE A 147 30.92 -5.50 -4.48
N ASP A 148 30.81 -6.78 -4.15
CA ASP A 148 30.52 -7.85 -5.11
C ASP A 148 29.14 -7.67 -5.74
N PHE A 149 28.14 -7.25 -4.95
CA PHE A 149 26.80 -6.91 -5.45
C PHE A 149 26.84 -5.68 -6.37
N LEU A 150 27.42 -4.56 -5.91
CA LEU A 150 27.49 -3.33 -6.69
C LEU A 150 28.28 -3.51 -8.00
N SER A 151 29.31 -4.36 -8.01
CA SER A 151 30.07 -4.67 -9.23
C SER A 151 29.23 -5.39 -10.30
N GLN A 152 28.11 -6.00 -9.92
CA GLN A 152 27.27 -6.80 -10.81
C GLN A 152 26.00 -6.07 -11.27
N ILE A 153 25.54 -5.03 -10.57
CA ILE A 153 24.35 -4.28 -10.97
C ILE A 153 24.59 -3.30 -12.12
N TYR A 154 23.52 -2.98 -12.84
CA TYR A 154 23.46 -1.94 -13.85
C TYR A 154 22.72 -0.72 -13.33
N VAL A 155 23.18 0.46 -13.74
CA VAL A 155 22.49 1.74 -13.52
C VAL A 155 22.25 2.44 -14.87
N PRO A 156 21.12 3.14 -15.04
CA PRO A 156 20.83 3.89 -16.24
C PRO A 156 21.60 5.22 -16.31
N VAL A 157 22.09 5.56 -17.51
CA VAL A 157 22.63 6.88 -17.88
C VAL A 157 21.95 7.39 -19.15
N LEU A 158 21.71 8.71 -19.24
CA LEU A 158 21.07 9.32 -20.42
C LEU A 158 21.95 9.22 -21.68
N SER A 159 23.26 9.27 -21.51
CA SER A 159 24.22 9.10 -22.60
C SER A 159 25.50 8.41 -22.13
N PRO A 160 26.31 7.81 -23.03
CA PRO A 160 27.54 7.13 -22.66
C PRO A 160 28.57 8.02 -21.94
N GLU A 161 28.48 9.34 -22.08
CA GLU A 161 29.40 10.31 -21.47
C GLU A 161 28.83 10.93 -20.18
N GLU A 162 27.55 10.72 -19.88
CA GLU A 162 26.90 11.25 -18.69
C GLU A 162 26.99 10.29 -17.50
N LYS A 163 26.97 10.89 -16.31
CA LYS A 163 26.80 10.16 -15.05
C LYS A 163 25.32 9.84 -14.81
N PRO A 164 25.01 8.78 -14.07
CA PRO A 164 23.64 8.49 -13.65
C PRO A 164 23.05 9.67 -12.89
N TRP A 165 21.79 9.99 -13.18
CA TRP A 165 21.03 10.99 -12.44
C TRP A 165 20.41 10.32 -11.22
N ILE A 166 20.52 10.96 -10.05
CA ILE A 166 19.94 10.48 -8.78
C ILE A 166 18.41 10.31 -8.87
N TRP A 167 17.77 11.03 -9.80
CA TRP A 167 16.31 11.14 -9.95
C TRP A 167 15.68 10.04 -10.82
N ILE A 168 16.43 9.01 -11.23
CA ILE A 168 15.81 7.84 -11.86
C ILE A 168 15.35 6.92 -10.73
N ASP A 169 14.03 6.76 -10.61
CA ASP A 169 13.42 5.88 -9.63
C ASP A 169 13.72 4.41 -9.95
N PHE A 170 14.17 3.67 -8.94
CA PHE A 170 14.29 2.20 -9.00
C PHE A 170 12.92 1.53 -8.91
N THR A 171 12.06 2.07 -8.06
CA THR A 171 10.63 1.75 -7.95
C THR A 171 9.89 3.05 -7.62
N PRO A 172 8.55 3.11 -7.70
CA PRO A 172 7.81 4.28 -7.22
C PRO A 172 8.09 4.68 -5.76
N LEU A 173 8.71 3.80 -4.97
CA LEU A 173 9.04 4.02 -3.56
C LEU A 173 10.51 4.32 -3.31
N LEU A 174 11.40 4.02 -4.28
CA LEU A 174 12.85 3.97 -4.05
C LEU A 174 13.62 4.52 -5.23
N THR A 175 14.69 5.24 -4.94
CA THR A 175 15.68 5.73 -5.91
C THR A 175 16.73 4.65 -6.25
N MET A 176 17.42 4.82 -7.37
CA MET A 176 18.56 3.97 -7.74
C MET A 176 19.74 4.14 -6.76
N PRO A 177 20.54 3.08 -6.51
CA PRO A 177 21.78 3.22 -5.78
C PRO A 177 22.70 4.26 -6.43
N HIS A 178 23.25 5.17 -5.62
CA HIS A 178 24.15 6.22 -6.07
C HIS A 178 25.20 6.52 -5.00
N PRO A 179 26.46 6.84 -5.33
CA PRO A 179 27.50 7.11 -4.34
C PRO A 179 27.15 8.20 -3.31
N SER A 180 26.42 9.25 -3.72
CA SER A 180 25.94 10.29 -2.79
C SER A 180 24.81 9.82 -1.87
N ILE A 181 24.01 8.84 -2.30
CA ILE A 181 22.92 8.27 -1.50
C ILE A 181 23.50 7.41 -0.38
N LEU A 182 24.51 6.59 -0.67
CA LEU A 182 25.15 5.68 0.30
C LEU A 182 25.47 6.37 1.63
N TRP A 183 25.90 7.63 1.56
CA TRP A 183 26.38 8.42 2.70
C TRP A 183 25.46 9.59 3.08
N SER A 184 24.20 9.62 2.61
CA SER A 184 23.27 10.75 2.86
C SER A 184 23.00 11.01 4.34
N PHE A 185 23.22 10.02 5.20
CA PHE A 185 23.03 10.11 6.64
C PHE A 185 24.32 9.90 7.44
N GLU A 186 25.49 10.14 6.84
CA GLU A 186 26.79 9.98 7.54
C GLU A 186 26.96 10.90 8.75
N ASP A 187 26.33 12.08 8.73
CA ASP A 187 26.32 13.01 9.86
C ASP A 187 25.44 12.55 11.04
N TRP A 188 24.66 11.49 10.83
CA TRP A 188 23.81 10.90 11.85
C TRP A 188 24.62 9.78 12.50
N GLU A 189 24.70 9.75 13.84
CA GLU A 189 25.48 8.76 14.60
C GLU A 189 24.87 7.34 14.53
N LEU A 190 24.69 6.80 13.33
CA LEU A 190 24.04 5.51 13.06
C LEU A 190 24.98 4.33 13.28
N GLY A 191 26.29 4.54 13.14
CA GLY A 191 27.29 3.47 13.04
C GLY A 191 28.01 3.52 11.68
N ASN A 192 29.17 2.87 11.60
CA ASN A 192 29.94 2.79 10.35
C ASN A 192 29.56 1.57 9.49
N GLU A 193 28.77 0.67 10.07
CA GLU A 193 28.30 -0.58 9.49
C GLU A 193 27.08 -0.39 8.59
N TYR A 194 26.31 0.69 8.74
CA TYR A 194 25.11 0.91 7.97
C TYR A 194 25.35 1.84 6.78
N VAL A 195 24.74 1.48 5.65
CA VAL A 195 24.77 2.28 4.43
C VAL A 195 23.40 2.34 3.79
N LEU A 196 22.98 3.51 3.31
CA LEU A 196 21.71 3.67 2.62
C LEU A 196 21.83 3.15 1.19
N LEU A 197 21.30 1.97 0.91
CA LEU A 197 21.44 1.34 -0.41
C LEU A 197 20.44 1.88 -1.43
N TYR A 198 19.20 2.11 -1.01
CA TYR A 198 18.14 2.71 -1.82
C TYR A 198 17.43 3.78 -0.97
N ALA A 199 17.50 5.06 -1.36
CA ALA A 199 16.75 6.11 -0.66
C ALA A 199 15.27 6.08 -1.03
N ASP A 200 14.39 6.51 -0.13
CA ASP A 200 12.99 6.76 -0.46
C ASP A 200 12.85 7.76 -1.62
N ALA A 201 11.91 7.50 -2.52
CA ALA A 201 11.63 8.39 -3.66
C ALA A 201 10.95 9.68 -3.17
N GLY A 202 11.48 10.84 -3.59
CA GLY A 202 10.95 12.16 -3.26
C GLY A 202 12.05 13.24 -3.11
N ASP A 203 11.63 14.50 -3.01
CA ASP A 203 12.55 15.66 -2.94
C ASP A 203 13.31 15.77 -1.60
N GLU A 204 12.75 15.22 -0.51
CA GLU A 204 13.36 15.18 0.81
C GLU A 204 13.34 13.75 1.35
N SER A 205 14.45 13.03 1.12
CA SER A 205 14.59 11.66 1.61
C SER A 205 14.57 11.63 3.14
N THR A 206 13.70 10.79 3.70
CA THR A 206 13.59 10.55 5.15
C THR A 206 14.22 9.22 5.56
N GLY A 207 14.91 8.53 4.64
CA GLY A 207 15.54 7.25 4.86
C GLY A 207 15.44 6.36 3.62
N GLY A 208 15.08 5.09 3.82
CA GLY A 208 14.96 4.12 2.75
C GLY A 208 15.45 2.73 3.17
N ILE A 209 15.96 1.96 2.21
CA ILE A 209 16.53 0.64 2.47
C ILE A 209 18.00 0.78 2.86
N PHE A 210 18.27 0.58 4.15
CA PHE A 210 19.61 0.46 4.67
C PHE A 210 20.12 -0.96 4.53
N PHE A 211 21.43 -1.10 4.31
CA PHE A 211 22.17 -2.35 4.33
C PHE A 211 23.11 -2.34 5.53
N ASP A 212 23.07 -3.40 6.32
CA ASP A 212 24.01 -3.66 7.41
C ASP A 212 25.20 -4.46 6.85
N MET A 213 26.37 -3.83 6.82
CA MET A 213 27.60 -4.41 6.28
C MET A 213 28.23 -5.50 7.17
N GLU A 214 27.83 -5.61 8.44
CA GLU A 214 28.26 -6.70 9.33
C GLU A 214 27.41 -7.95 9.11
N THR A 215 26.08 -7.78 9.01
CA THR A 215 25.15 -8.91 8.89
C THR A 215 24.74 -9.24 7.46
N ASN A 216 25.00 -8.36 6.49
CA ASN A 216 24.55 -8.45 5.10
C ASN A 216 23.02 -8.51 4.93
N LEU A 217 22.29 -7.90 5.88
CA LEU A 217 20.85 -7.78 5.86
C LEU A 217 20.43 -6.36 5.48
N ILE A 218 19.16 -6.19 5.14
CA ILE A 218 18.57 -4.88 4.86
C ILE A 218 17.32 -4.62 5.70
N SER A 219 17.01 -3.35 5.90
CA SER A 219 15.74 -2.90 6.47
C SER A 219 15.32 -1.58 5.86
N MET A 220 14.02 -1.41 5.67
CA MET A 220 13.39 -0.11 5.53
C MET A 220 13.49 0.64 6.86
N VAL A 221 14.05 1.84 6.83
CA VAL A 221 14.22 2.70 8.00
C VAL A 221 13.72 4.10 7.67
N THR A 222 12.95 4.68 8.58
CA THR A 222 12.55 6.09 8.52
C THR A 222 13.19 6.86 9.67
N LEU A 223 14.02 7.84 9.35
CA LEU A 223 14.73 8.69 10.28
C LEU A 223 14.02 10.06 10.42
N PRO A 224 14.09 10.74 11.59
CA PRO A 224 14.78 10.37 12.83
C PRO A 224 14.01 9.45 13.78
N ASP A 225 12.83 9.00 13.37
CA ASP A 225 11.86 8.40 14.29
C ASP A 225 12.16 6.94 14.67
N GLN A 226 13.22 6.35 14.11
CA GLN A 226 13.55 4.93 14.28
C GLN A 226 15.04 4.72 14.60
N PHE A 227 15.31 3.82 15.54
CA PHE A 227 16.65 3.35 15.87
C PHE A 227 16.97 2.08 15.05
N MET A 228 18.20 1.97 14.55
CA MET A 228 18.63 0.87 13.67
C MET A 228 18.54 -0.50 14.36
N GLU A 229 18.77 -0.53 15.67
CA GLU A 229 18.76 -1.73 16.50
C GLU A 229 17.35 -2.31 16.71
N ASP A 230 16.32 -1.47 16.57
CA ASP A 230 14.91 -1.86 16.69
C ASP A 230 14.30 -2.27 15.33
N CYS A 231 15.06 -2.12 14.24
CA CYS A 231 14.61 -2.45 12.90
C CYS A 231 14.51 -3.97 12.68
N LEU A 232 13.58 -4.36 11.82
CA LEU A 232 13.47 -5.74 11.35
C LEU A 232 14.40 -5.92 10.15
N TRP A 233 15.48 -6.66 10.36
CA TRP A 233 16.48 -6.93 9.33
C TRP A 233 16.11 -8.20 8.53
N HIS A 234 16.25 -8.14 7.21
CA HIS A 234 15.86 -9.21 6.31
C HIS A 234 16.84 -9.41 5.14
N TYR A 235 16.77 -10.58 4.49
CA TYR A 235 17.62 -10.89 3.34
C TYR A 235 17.35 -9.97 2.14
N PRO A 236 18.41 -9.41 1.51
CA PRO A 236 18.27 -8.55 0.34
C PRO A 236 17.58 -9.21 -0.85
N GLU A 237 17.82 -10.50 -1.08
CA GLU A 237 17.18 -11.25 -2.17
C GLU A 237 15.65 -11.24 -2.03
N VAL A 238 15.15 -11.37 -0.79
CA VAL A 238 13.71 -11.37 -0.52
C VAL A 238 13.12 -10.01 -0.85
N ALA A 239 13.71 -8.91 -0.39
CA ALA A 239 13.15 -7.58 -0.70
C ALA A 239 13.17 -7.28 -2.20
N LEU A 240 14.28 -7.57 -2.89
CA LEU A 240 14.39 -7.35 -4.33
C LEU A 240 13.38 -8.18 -5.11
N ARG A 241 13.17 -9.44 -4.72
CA ARG A 241 12.12 -10.28 -5.30
C ARG A 241 10.73 -9.70 -5.06
N ARG A 242 10.46 -9.17 -3.86
CA ARG A 242 9.19 -8.54 -3.52
C ARG A 242 8.92 -7.27 -4.35
N TYR A 243 9.93 -6.43 -4.59
CA TYR A 243 9.79 -5.29 -5.49
C TYR A 243 9.54 -5.71 -6.95
N LEU A 244 10.17 -6.78 -7.41
CA LEU A 244 9.94 -7.33 -8.75
C LEU A 244 8.51 -7.86 -8.88
N GLU A 245 8.04 -8.65 -7.91
CA GLU A 245 6.66 -9.17 -7.85
C GLU A 245 5.62 -8.03 -7.90
N LEU A 246 5.90 -6.87 -7.30
CA LEU A 246 5.01 -5.70 -7.37
C LEU A 246 4.85 -5.15 -8.80
N PHE A 247 5.88 -5.22 -9.65
CA PHE A 247 5.74 -4.92 -11.08
C PHE A 247 4.95 -6.01 -11.80
N GLU A 248 5.25 -7.27 -11.53
CA GLU A 248 4.61 -8.43 -12.18
C GLU A 248 3.11 -8.50 -11.90
N LEU A 249 2.69 -8.16 -10.68
CA LEU A 249 1.29 -8.08 -10.27
C LEU A 249 0.60 -6.79 -10.73
N GLY A 250 1.32 -5.86 -11.38
CA GLY A 250 0.77 -4.58 -11.83
C GLY A 250 0.44 -3.61 -10.70
N LYS A 251 0.96 -3.85 -9.48
CA LYS A 251 0.88 -2.91 -8.36
C LYS A 251 1.76 -1.69 -8.61
N PHE A 252 2.96 -1.91 -9.13
CA PHE A 252 3.77 -0.86 -9.74
C PHE A 252 3.44 -0.78 -11.23
N ARG A 253 2.89 0.36 -11.65
CA ARG A 253 2.49 0.62 -13.02
C ARG A 253 3.54 1.43 -13.74
N LEU A 254 3.86 0.99 -14.96
CA LEU A 254 4.68 1.74 -15.89
C LEU A 254 3.89 2.90 -16.50
N PRO A 255 4.56 3.98 -16.94
CA PRO A 255 3.95 5.04 -17.72
C PRO A 255 3.12 4.48 -18.89
N THR A 256 2.00 5.12 -19.20
CA THR A 256 1.12 4.69 -20.30
C THR A 256 1.13 5.70 -21.44
N ASN A 257 0.95 5.21 -22.68
CA ASN A 257 0.81 6.04 -23.87
C ASN A 257 -0.55 6.75 -23.87
N GLU A 258 -0.57 8.04 -23.53
CA GLU A 258 -1.52 9.12 -23.90
C GLU A 258 -3.05 8.83 -24.10
N THR A 259 -3.89 9.73 -23.54
CA THR A 259 -5.29 10.06 -23.94
C THR A 259 -6.40 9.01 -23.82
N GLY A 260 -6.07 7.74 -23.59
CA GLY A 260 -7.03 6.63 -23.53
C GLY A 260 -7.28 6.06 -22.13
N VAL A 261 -6.74 6.67 -21.08
CA VAL A 261 -6.99 6.23 -19.70
C VAL A 261 -8.50 6.33 -19.47
N ALA A 262 -9.16 5.20 -19.21
CA ALA A 262 -10.56 5.23 -18.82
C ALA A 262 -10.70 6.21 -17.65
N ALA A 263 -11.75 7.03 -17.62
CA ALA A 263 -11.90 8.01 -16.54
C ALA A 263 -11.82 7.37 -15.13
N SER A 264 -12.13 6.07 -15.01
CA SER A 264 -11.93 5.25 -13.81
C SER A 264 -10.46 4.99 -13.45
N ASP A 265 -9.56 4.85 -14.43
CA ASP A 265 -8.13 4.64 -14.21
C ASP A 265 -7.38 5.95 -13.97
N ALA A 266 -7.86 7.07 -14.53
CA ALA A 266 -7.26 8.40 -14.37
C ALA A 266 -7.52 8.98 -12.97
N LEU A 267 -8.59 8.54 -12.31
CA LEU A 267 -8.87 8.86 -10.91
C LEU A 267 -7.84 8.18 -9.99
N ASN A 268 -7.43 6.93 -10.30
CA ASN A 268 -6.61 6.05 -9.45
C ASN A 268 -5.08 6.31 -9.45
N LEU A 269 -4.62 7.38 -10.11
CA LEU A 269 -3.20 7.67 -10.31
C LEU A 269 -2.79 8.91 -9.50
N ARG A 270 -1.85 8.71 -8.56
CA ARG A 270 -1.27 9.82 -7.76
C ARG A 270 -0.26 10.67 -8.55
N PHE A 271 0.32 10.12 -9.60
CA PHE A 271 1.40 10.75 -10.36
C PHE A 271 1.03 10.90 -11.83
N GLU A 272 1.66 11.87 -12.49
CA GLU A 272 1.53 12.12 -13.93
C GLU A 272 1.61 10.78 -14.70
N PRO A 273 0.74 10.52 -15.70
CA PRO A 273 0.71 9.26 -16.45
C PRO A 273 2.03 8.90 -17.16
N THR A 274 3.00 9.80 -17.11
CA THR A 274 4.35 9.73 -17.65
C THR A 274 5.39 9.17 -16.66
N GLN A 275 5.03 8.91 -15.40
CA GLN A 275 5.91 8.35 -14.38
C GLN A 275 5.49 6.94 -13.92
N ILE A 276 6.45 6.19 -13.39
CA ILE A 276 6.15 4.91 -12.73
C ILE A 276 5.39 5.23 -11.45
N SER A 277 4.27 4.56 -11.22
CA SER A 277 3.35 4.90 -10.13
C SER A 277 2.84 3.66 -9.41
N ILE A 278 2.23 3.87 -8.26
CA ILE A 278 1.61 2.80 -7.49
C ILE A 278 0.11 2.79 -7.77
N GLN A 279 -0.41 1.63 -8.13
CA GLN A 279 -1.83 1.41 -8.26
C GLN A 279 -2.44 1.23 -6.86
N LEU A 280 -3.18 2.23 -6.36
CA LEU A 280 -3.77 2.16 -5.03
C LEU A 280 -4.71 0.96 -4.88
N VAL A 281 -5.53 0.73 -5.90
CA VAL A 281 -6.47 -0.40 -5.98
C VAL A 281 -6.20 -1.20 -7.24
N ASP A 282 -5.53 -2.33 -7.09
CA ASP A 282 -5.19 -3.27 -8.16
C ASP A 282 -6.11 -4.50 -8.14
N GLU A 283 -6.22 -5.17 -9.29
CA GLU A 283 -7.08 -6.34 -9.48
C GLU A 283 -6.70 -7.50 -8.55
N PHE A 284 -5.40 -7.69 -8.30
CA PHE A 284 -4.91 -8.72 -7.39
C PHE A 284 -5.41 -8.47 -5.96
N SER A 285 -5.26 -7.25 -5.43
CA SER A 285 -5.73 -6.87 -4.09
C SER A 285 -7.23 -7.10 -3.92
N VAL A 286 -8.03 -6.70 -4.90
CA VAL A 286 -9.49 -6.87 -4.87
C VAL A 286 -9.85 -8.36 -4.91
N THR A 287 -9.28 -9.11 -5.85
CA THR A 287 -9.54 -10.55 -6.02
C THR A 287 -9.12 -11.34 -4.80
N ALA A 288 -7.91 -11.12 -4.28
CA ALA A 288 -7.43 -11.80 -3.07
C ALA A 288 -8.31 -11.50 -1.85
N ALA A 289 -8.79 -10.26 -1.69
CA ALA A 289 -9.70 -9.91 -0.61
C ALA A 289 -11.08 -10.58 -0.77
N LEU A 290 -11.62 -10.67 -1.98
CA LEU A 290 -12.88 -11.36 -2.27
C LEU A 290 -12.77 -12.86 -2.05
N ASP A 291 -11.70 -13.50 -2.55
CA ASP A 291 -11.47 -14.94 -2.42
C ASP A 291 -11.30 -15.36 -0.96
N THR A 292 -10.52 -14.60 -0.18
CA THR A 292 -10.31 -14.88 1.25
C THR A 292 -11.55 -14.56 2.09
N TYR A 293 -12.33 -13.55 1.72
CA TYR A 293 -13.64 -13.31 2.32
C TYR A 293 -14.60 -14.47 2.04
N ASP A 294 -14.62 -14.97 0.82
CA ASP A 294 -15.44 -16.10 0.42
C ASP A 294 -15.05 -17.37 1.18
N ALA A 295 -13.74 -17.64 1.32
CA ALA A 295 -13.23 -18.72 2.16
C ALA A 295 -13.66 -18.56 3.63
N LEU A 296 -13.65 -17.34 4.18
CA LEU A 296 -14.15 -17.07 5.52
C LEU A 296 -15.64 -17.38 5.65
N LEU A 297 -16.45 -16.94 4.69
CA LEU A 297 -17.88 -17.22 4.69
C LEU A 297 -18.16 -18.72 4.65
N GLU A 298 -17.40 -19.46 3.84
CA GLU A 298 -17.52 -20.92 3.71
C GLU A 298 -17.10 -21.63 5.00
N ALA A 299 -15.98 -21.24 5.61
CA ALA A 299 -15.52 -21.79 6.89
C ALA A 299 -16.56 -21.61 8.00
N ILE A 300 -17.25 -20.47 8.04
CA ILE A 300 -18.34 -20.21 8.99
C ILE A 300 -19.59 -21.02 8.62
N ALA A 301 -20.02 -20.98 7.35
CA ALA A 301 -21.24 -21.65 6.88
C ALA A 301 -21.20 -23.16 7.10
N GLN A 302 -20.05 -23.81 6.92
CA GLN A 302 -19.87 -25.24 7.19
C GLN A 302 -20.19 -25.63 8.65
N ARG A 303 -20.11 -24.69 9.59
CA ARG A 303 -20.40 -24.89 11.01
C ARG A 303 -21.84 -24.54 11.39
N ILE A 304 -22.65 -24.03 10.45
CA ILE A 304 -24.03 -23.59 10.69
C ILE A 304 -24.99 -24.40 9.82
N PRO A 305 -25.82 -25.28 10.40
CA PRO A 305 -26.80 -26.06 9.64
C PRO A 305 -27.75 -25.18 8.83
N GLY A 306 -27.76 -25.38 7.51
CA GLY A 306 -28.65 -24.67 6.60
C GLY A 306 -28.23 -23.23 6.27
N ALA A 307 -27.04 -22.79 6.68
CA ALA A 307 -26.49 -21.51 6.24
C ALA A 307 -26.34 -21.46 4.72
N ARG A 308 -26.55 -20.27 4.16
CA ARG A 308 -26.46 -20.01 2.72
C ARG A 308 -25.58 -18.80 2.48
N ILE A 309 -24.82 -18.85 1.40
CA ILE A 309 -24.10 -17.70 0.85
C ILE A 309 -24.81 -17.35 -0.46
N TYR A 310 -25.24 -16.10 -0.58
CA TYR A 310 -25.99 -15.61 -1.73
C TYR A 310 -25.05 -14.91 -2.70
N ASN A 311 -25.19 -15.20 -4.00
CA ASN A 311 -24.51 -14.51 -5.10
C ASN A 311 -25.12 -13.12 -5.35
N LYS A 312 -25.19 -12.31 -4.30
CA LYS A 312 -25.61 -10.90 -4.33
C LYS A 312 -24.61 -10.09 -3.52
N PRO A 313 -24.31 -8.85 -3.94
CA PRO A 313 -23.33 -8.03 -3.24
C PRO A 313 -23.86 -7.56 -1.88
N LEU A 314 -22.94 -7.30 -0.94
CA LEU A 314 -23.26 -6.71 0.36
C LEU A 314 -23.99 -5.36 0.19
N VAL A 315 -23.52 -4.54 -0.76
CA VAL A 315 -24.11 -3.24 -1.12
C VAL A 315 -24.13 -3.09 -2.64
N ASP A 316 -25.26 -2.69 -3.21
CA ASP A 316 -25.35 -2.49 -4.67
C ASP A 316 -24.57 -1.24 -5.13
N LYS A 317 -23.98 -1.31 -6.34
CA LYS A 317 -23.18 -0.22 -6.93
C LYS A 317 -23.90 1.13 -6.94
N ARG A 318 -25.22 1.15 -7.17
CA ARG A 318 -26.02 2.40 -7.17
C ARG A 318 -26.05 3.05 -5.80
N THR A 319 -26.12 2.28 -4.73
CA THR A 319 -26.06 2.79 -3.36
C THR A 319 -24.68 3.34 -3.05
N LEU A 320 -23.60 2.66 -3.46
CA LEU A 320 -22.23 3.15 -3.25
C LEU A 320 -21.95 4.44 -4.03
N ILE A 321 -22.36 4.51 -5.31
CA ILE A 321 -22.26 5.73 -6.14
C ILE A 321 -23.01 6.90 -5.51
N ARG A 322 -24.22 6.67 -4.98
CA ARG A 322 -25.01 7.70 -4.30
C ARG A 322 -24.25 8.34 -3.13
N TRP A 323 -23.47 7.54 -2.42
CA TRP A 323 -22.69 7.97 -1.26
C TRP A 323 -21.25 8.39 -1.59
N LYS A 324 -20.90 8.37 -2.89
CA LYS A 324 -19.56 8.67 -3.41
C LYS A 324 -18.47 7.79 -2.79
N ILE A 325 -18.76 6.49 -2.64
CA ILE A 325 -17.75 5.54 -2.20
C ILE A 325 -16.86 5.18 -3.40
N THR A 326 -15.55 5.17 -3.19
CA THR A 326 -14.50 4.93 -4.19
C THR A 326 -13.50 3.90 -3.65
N GLY A 327 -12.46 3.59 -4.43
CA GLY A 327 -11.33 2.76 -4.01
C GLY A 327 -11.69 1.32 -3.66
N LEU A 328 -10.89 0.69 -2.78
CA LEU A 328 -11.08 -0.71 -2.38
C LEU A 328 -12.48 -0.94 -1.81
N ALA A 329 -13.00 -0.01 -0.99
CA ALA A 329 -14.31 -0.16 -0.37
C ALA A 329 -15.43 -0.30 -1.42
N PHE A 330 -15.35 0.47 -2.52
CA PHE A 330 -16.30 0.36 -3.63
C PHE A 330 -16.21 -1.00 -4.31
N GLU A 331 -15.01 -1.41 -4.71
CA GLU A 331 -14.79 -2.65 -5.44
C GLU A 331 -15.15 -3.87 -4.59
N PHE A 332 -14.72 -3.90 -3.33
CA PHE A 332 -15.00 -4.99 -2.42
C PHE A 332 -16.50 -5.10 -2.07
N LEU A 333 -17.14 -4.02 -1.58
CA LEU A 333 -18.54 -4.11 -1.12
C LEU A 333 -19.54 -4.40 -2.26
N SER A 334 -19.19 -4.02 -3.50
CA SER A 334 -20.03 -4.24 -4.66
C SER A 334 -19.92 -5.62 -5.31
N HIS A 335 -18.97 -6.45 -4.85
CA HIS A 335 -18.77 -7.81 -5.35
C HIS A 335 -18.81 -8.86 -4.22
N ALA A 336 -18.48 -8.50 -2.98
CA ALA A 336 -18.48 -9.41 -1.82
C ALA A 336 -19.86 -10.07 -1.62
N ARG A 337 -19.88 -11.40 -1.51
CA ARG A 337 -21.11 -12.19 -1.40
C ARG A 337 -21.81 -11.97 -0.05
N THR A 338 -23.13 -12.09 -0.03
CA THR A 338 -23.90 -11.91 1.21
C THR A 338 -24.16 -13.24 1.91
N PRO A 339 -23.76 -13.45 3.17
CA PRO A 339 -24.14 -14.63 3.93
C PRO A 339 -25.57 -14.54 4.51
N SER A 340 -26.14 -15.67 4.92
CA SER A 340 -27.41 -15.73 5.67
C SER A 340 -27.26 -15.48 7.16
N PHE A 341 -26.04 -15.51 7.68
CA PHE A 341 -25.68 -15.24 9.06
C PHE A 341 -25.16 -13.81 9.21
N LYS A 342 -25.11 -13.31 10.45
CA LYS A 342 -24.85 -11.90 10.75
C LYS A 342 -23.38 -11.59 11.01
N TYR A 343 -22.67 -12.47 11.74
CA TYR A 343 -21.34 -12.18 12.28
C TYR A 343 -20.24 -12.97 11.57
N ILE A 344 -19.16 -12.29 11.16
CA ILE A 344 -17.99 -12.89 10.48
C ILE A 344 -16.73 -12.97 11.37
N ALA A 345 -16.73 -12.24 12.48
CA ALA A 345 -15.77 -12.31 13.57
C ALA A 345 -16.47 -11.87 14.87
N PRO A 346 -15.87 -12.04 16.07
CA PRO A 346 -16.51 -11.63 17.32
C PRO A 346 -16.93 -10.15 17.29
N GLY A 347 -18.22 -9.89 17.44
CA GLY A 347 -18.82 -8.56 17.37
C GLY A 347 -18.86 -7.90 15.99
N ILE A 348 -18.24 -8.47 14.94
CA ILE A 348 -18.15 -7.86 13.61
C ILE A 348 -19.25 -8.41 12.71
N SER A 349 -20.13 -7.53 12.26
CA SER A 349 -21.31 -7.89 11.46
C SER A 349 -21.22 -7.46 10.00
N VAL A 350 -21.90 -8.20 9.13
CA VAL A 350 -22.02 -7.85 7.71
C VAL A 350 -23.06 -6.76 7.48
N PHE A 351 -22.77 -5.86 6.53
CA PHE A 351 -23.78 -4.94 6.05
C PHE A 351 -24.86 -5.66 5.23
N ASN A 352 -26.03 -5.06 5.25
CA ASN A 352 -26.96 -5.07 4.13
C ASN A 352 -27.23 -3.63 3.68
N LYS A 353 -27.85 -3.47 2.51
CA LYS A 353 -28.23 -2.16 1.94
C LYS A 353 -28.87 -1.19 2.93
N ASP A 354 -29.81 -1.66 3.75
CA ASP A 354 -30.56 -0.80 4.67
C ASP A 354 -29.67 -0.34 5.83
N SER A 355 -28.93 -1.26 6.44
CA SER A 355 -27.98 -0.94 7.52
C SER A 355 -26.85 -0.03 7.05
N PHE A 356 -26.34 -0.23 5.83
CA PHE A 356 -25.34 0.64 5.21
C PHE A 356 -25.91 2.04 5.00
N THR A 357 -27.11 2.15 4.42
CA THR A 357 -27.77 3.44 4.18
C THR A 357 -28.04 4.19 5.48
N ALA A 358 -28.50 3.50 6.53
CA ALA A 358 -28.73 4.10 7.84
C ALA A 358 -27.43 4.62 8.46
N MET A 359 -26.33 3.86 8.35
CA MET A 359 -25.01 4.27 8.83
C MET A 359 -24.53 5.53 8.08
N MET A 360 -24.63 5.56 6.76
CA MET A 360 -24.25 6.73 5.97
C MET A 360 -25.09 7.97 6.30
N GLN A 361 -26.38 7.81 6.59
CA GLN A 361 -27.27 8.90 7.00
C GLN A 361 -26.89 9.48 8.37
N LEU A 362 -26.53 8.62 9.33
CA LEU A 362 -26.09 9.05 10.66
C LEU A 362 -24.81 9.88 10.60
N ASN A 363 -23.94 9.59 9.63
CA ASN A 363 -22.72 10.36 9.44
C ASN A 363 -22.97 11.75 8.82
N ASN A 364 -24.20 12.06 8.37
CA ASN A 364 -24.66 13.37 7.89
C ASN A 364 -23.72 14.12 6.93
N GLY A 365 -22.97 13.40 6.10
CA GLY A 365 -22.02 14.02 5.16
C GLY A 365 -20.67 14.43 5.76
N SER A 366 -20.41 14.19 7.05
CA SER A 366 -19.15 14.58 7.71
C SER A 366 -17.93 13.91 7.08
N LEU A 367 -18.04 12.63 6.71
CA LEU A 367 -16.97 11.93 5.99
C LEU A 367 -16.75 12.56 4.61
N GLN A 368 -17.82 12.82 3.85
CA GLN A 368 -17.69 13.46 2.54
C GLN A 368 -17.07 14.85 2.64
N GLN A 369 -17.43 15.64 3.66
CA GLN A 369 -16.81 16.93 3.90
C GLN A 369 -15.34 16.78 4.31
N TRP A 370 -15.03 15.85 5.21
CA TRP A 370 -13.65 15.56 5.63
C TRP A 370 -12.76 15.11 4.47
N VAL A 371 -13.30 14.30 3.56
CA VAL A 371 -12.64 13.87 2.34
C VAL A 371 -12.36 15.06 1.42
N VAL A 372 -13.35 15.93 1.20
CA VAL A 372 -13.20 17.15 0.39
C VAL A 372 -12.20 18.12 1.01
N ASP A 373 -12.26 18.34 2.33
CA ASP A 373 -11.39 19.26 3.06
C ASP A 373 -9.91 18.85 3.00
N ARG A 374 -9.64 17.55 2.78
CA ARG A 374 -8.30 16.97 2.75
C ARG A 374 -7.82 16.57 1.36
N ASP A 375 -8.68 16.66 0.35
CA ASP A 375 -8.38 16.26 -1.03
C ASP A 375 -7.89 14.80 -1.16
N ILE A 376 -8.60 13.89 -0.47
CA ILE A 376 -8.22 12.45 -0.33
C ILE A 376 -9.33 11.53 -0.83
N GLU A 377 -10.00 11.87 -1.93
CA GLU A 377 -11.21 11.18 -2.40
C GLU A 377 -11.08 9.65 -2.50
N GLU A 378 -9.98 9.15 -3.06
CA GLU A 378 -9.75 7.71 -3.22
C GLU A 378 -9.09 7.04 -2.02
N GLN A 379 -8.59 7.86 -1.10
CA GLN A 379 -7.95 7.45 0.14
C GLN A 379 -8.89 7.66 1.34
N ALA A 380 -10.19 7.83 1.08
CA ALA A 380 -11.18 8.00 2.12
C ALA A 380 -11.33 6.72 2.95
N PRO A 381 -11.03 6.74 4.26
CA PRO A 381 -11.29 5.60 5.10
C PRO A 381 -12.80 5.31 5.17
N MET A 382 -13.16 4.03 5.22
CA MET A 382 -14.56 3.59 5.19
C MET A 382 -14.77 2.45 6.16
N LEU A 383 -15.86 2.50 6.92
CA LEU A 383 -16.29 1.35 7.70
C LEU A 383 -16.74 0.24 6.73
N LEU A 384 -16.01 -0.87 6.71
CA LEU A 384 -16.35 -2.05 5.89
C LEU A 384 -17.30 -3.00 6.63
N PHE A 385 -17.09 -3.19 7.94
CA PHE A 385 -17.91 -4.07 8.76
C PHE A 385 -18.12 -3.50 10.18
N PRO A 386 -19.36 -3.17 10.58
CA PRO A 386 -19.65 -2.58 11.88
C PRO A 386 -19.46 -3.59 13.02
N GLY A 387 -18.78 -3.13 14.07
CA GLY A 387 -18.74 -3.75 15.38
C GLY A 387 -20.06 -3.59 16.14
N ASP A 388 -20.29 -4.42 17.16
CA ASP A 388 -21.52 -4.40 17.97
C ASP A 388 -21.46 -3.44 19.17
N ALA A 389 -20.35 -2.71 19.32
CA ALA A 389 -20.14 -1.71 20.37
C ALA A 389 -19.63 -0.38 19.79
N PRO A 390 -19.98 0.77 20.37
CA PRO A 390 -19.34 2.04 20.02
C PRO A 390 -17.96 2.14 20.64
N VAL A 391 -17.10 2.96 20.05
CA VAL A 391 -15.81 3.34 20.63
C VAL A 391 -16.02 4.11 21.92
N ARG A 392 -15.29 3.71 22.97
CA ARG A 392 -15.20 4.43 24.24
C ARG A 392 -13.74 4.75 24.50
N VAL A 393 -13.44 6.04 24.55
CA VAL A 393 -12.08 6.53 24.79
C VAL A 393 -12.08 7.23 26.14
N GLU A 394 -11.06 6.95 26.94
CA GLU A 394 -10.85 7.66 28.20
C GLU A 394 -10.48 9.11 27.90
N GLU A 395 -10.86 10.05 28.78
CA GLU A 395 -10.70 11.49 28.55
C GLU A 395 -9.24 11.88 28.26
N GLU A 396 -8.29 11.21 28.90
CA GLU A 396 -6.85 11.41 28.73
C GLU A 396 -6.33 10.96 27.35
N GLU A 397 -6.95 9.97 26.73
CA GLU A 397 -6.56 9.41 25.42
C GLU A 397 -7.33 10.07 24.26
N GLN A 398 -8.41 10.79 24.55
CA GLN A 398 -9.36 11.31 23.57
C GLN A 398 -8.69 12.18 22.49
N TYR A 399 -7.73 13.03 22.86
CA TYR A 399 -7.05 13.91 21.91
C TYR A 399 -6.24 13.12 20.88
N LEU A 400 -5.37 12.21 21.33
CA LEU A 400 -4.55 11.38 20.46
C LEU A 400 -5.42 10.45 19.63
N PHE A 401 -6.45 9.87 20.23
CA PHE A 401 -7.38 9.01 19.52
C PHE A 401 -8.08 9.74 18.36
N ASN A 402 -8.59 10.95 18.60
CA ASN A 402 -9.24 11.76 17.57
C ASN A 402 -8.28 12.20 16.46
N LEU A 403 -7.00 12.42 16.79
CA LEU A 403 -5.97 12.74 15.82
C LEU A 403 -5.68 11.54 14.89
N MET A 404 -5.65 10.33 15.46
CA MET A 404 -5.36 9.09 14.73
C MET A 404 -6.55 8.56 13.94
N HIS A 405 -7.78 8.75 14.43
CA HIS A 405 -8.99 8.21 13.80
C HIS A 405 -10.03 9.30 13.50
N PRO A 406 -9.68 10.39 12.78
CA PRO A 406 -10.60 11.49 12.49
C PRO A 406 -11.75 11.08 11.55
N TYR A 407 -11.65 9.89 10.95
CA TYR A 407 -12.58 9.32 9.96
C TYR A 407 -13.66 8.42 10.57
N LEU A 408 -13.71 8.25 11.89
CA LEU A 408 -14.68 7.34 12.50
C LEU A 408 -16.12 7.78 12.22
N MET A 409 -16.91 6.82 11.75
CA MET A 409 -18.29 7.06 11.40
C MET A 409 -19.15 6.86 12.64
N ASN A 410 -19.72 7.95 13.18
CA ASN A 410 -20.62 7.90 14.34
C ASN A 410 -20.03 7.14 15.56
N ASN A 411 -18.74 7.31 15.85
CA ASN A 411 -18.00 6.59 16.91
C ASN A 411 -18.15 5.06 16.84
N GLN A 412 -18.38 4.50 15.66
CA GLN A 412 -18.62 3.08 15.47
C GLN A 412 -17.30 2.32 15.51
N SER A 413 -17.19 1.29 16.36
CA SER A 413 -16.08 0.32 16.26
C SER A 413 -16.31 -0.61 15.07
N GLY A 414 -15.29 -1.31 14.60
CA GLY A 414 -15.41 -2.23 13.48
C GLY A 414 -14.18 -2.29 12.62
N LEU A 415 -14.30 -2.96 11.47
CA LEU A 415 -13.22 -3.04 10.48
C LEU A 415 -13.35 -1.88 9.49
N TYR A 416 -12.33 -1.03 9.42
CA TYR A 416 -12.24 0.09 8.51
C TYR A 416 -11.22 -0.20 7.41
N SER A 417 -11.52 0.18 6.16
CA SER A 417 -10.47 0.46 5.19
C SER A 417 -9.78 1.75 5.59
N VAL A 418 -8.46 1.73 5.65
CA VAL A 418 -7.63 2.89 5.98
C VAL A 418 -6.52 2.92 4.93
N PRO A 419 -6.86 3.28 3.68
CA PRO A 419 -5.89 3.31 2.59
C PRO A 419 -4.75 4.27 2.95
N GLY A 420 -3.52 3.79 2.80
CA GLY A 420 -2.31 4.60 2.93
C GLY A 420 -2.01 5.36 1.63
N MET A 421 -0.98 6.23 1.69
CA MET A 421 -0.53 6.99 0.52
C MET A 421 -0.09 6.10 -0.65
N ASP A 422 0.42 4.91 -0.34
CA ASP A 422 1.01 3.99 -1.31
C ASP A 422 0.24 2.66 -1.40
N PHE A 423 -0.70 2.40 -0.48
CA PHE A 423 -1.41 1.13 -0.38
C PHE A 423 -2.89 1.34 -0.11
N GLY A 424 -3.72 1.18 -1.13
CA GLY A 424 -5.17 1.43 -1.03
C GLY A 424 -5.99 0.30 -0.39
N ASP A 425 -5.36 -0.83 -0.06
CA ASP A 425 -6.05 -2.04 0.41
C ASP A 425 -5.80 -2.41 1.88
N THR A 426 -5.28 -1.44 2.64
CA THR A 426 -4.99 -1.57 4.06
C THR A 426 -6.22 -1.36 4.94
N VAL A 427 -6.22 -2.02 6.10
CA VAL A 427 -7.34 -2.04 7.03
C VAL A 427 -6.91 -1.95 8.49
N GLU A 428 -7.82 -1.46 9.32
CA GLU A 428 -7.66 -1.43 10.77
C GLU A 428 -8.93 -1.92 11.46
N LEU A 429 -8.75 -2.85 12.41
CA LEU A 429 -9.82 -3.22 13.33
C LEU A 429 -9.83 -2.22 14.49
N ILE A 430 -10.78 -1.30 14.47
CA ILE A 430 -10.98 -0.33 15.55
C ILE A 430 -11.81 -0.98 16.65
N LEU A 431 -11.22 -1.15 17.82
CA LEU A 431 -11.85 -1.72 19.01
C LEU A 431 -12.55 -0.66 19.86
N PRO A 432 -13.56 -1.05 20.65
CA PRO A 432 -14.27 -0.13 21.52
C PRO A 432 -13.48 0.31 22.76
N TYR A 433 -12.30 -0.27 22.98
CA TYR A 433 -11.36 0.00 24.06
C TYR A 433 -9.93 -0.23 23.55
N SER A 434 -8.94 0.30 24.25
CA SER A 434 -7.54 0.08 23.91
C SER A 434 -7.04 -1.28 24.41
N VAL A 435 -6.29 -1.99 23.57
CA VAL A 435 -5.63 -3.27 23.86
C VAL A 435 -4.13 -3.15 23.63
N GLY A 436 -3.35 -4.03 24.23
CA GLY A 436 -1.89 -4.06 24.17
C GLY A 436 -1.22 -3.84 25.52
N HIS A 437 0.11 -3.90 25.50
CA HIS A 437 0.95 -3.62 26.67
C HIS A 437 0.64 -2.21 27.22
N PRO A 438 0.68 -1.96 28.56
CA PRO A 438 0.33 -0.66 29.14
C PRO A 438 1.03 0.55 28.52
N SER A 439 2.24 0.39 28.00
CA SER A 439 3.02 1.44 27.33
C SER A 439 2.71 1.61 25.83
N ALA A 440 1.86 0.76 25.25
CA ALA A 440 1.61 0.68 23.80
C ALA A 440 0.14 0.37 23.47
N ARG A 441 -0.78 0.65 24.41
CA ARG A 441 -2.21 0.43 24.24
C ARG A 441 -2.73 1.20 23.03
N SER A 442 -3.54 0.53 22.21
CA SER A 442 -4.15 1.14 21.04
C SER A 442 -5.49 0.49 20.73
N HIS A 443 -6.38 1.27 20.11
CA HIS A 443 -7.66 0.78 19.62
C HIS A 443 -7.54 0.08 18.26
N SER A 444 -6.45 0.25 17.52
CA SER A 444 -6.33 -0.16 16.10
C SER A 444 -5.15 -1.09 15.80
N ARG A 445 -4.29 -1.37 16.79
CA ARG A 445 -3.08 -2.20 16.60
C ARG A 445 -3.33 -3.71 16.54
N LEU A 446 -4.52 -4.17 16.93
CA LEU A 446 -4.82 -5.59 16.84
C LEU A 446 -4.88 -6.02 15.38
N PHE A 447 -4.27 -7.15 15.06
CA PHE A 447 -4.12 -7.65 13.68
C PHE A 447 -3.30 -6.73 12.78
N GLN A 448 -2.28 -6.05 13.33
CA GLN A 448 -1.26 -5.35 12.54
C GLN A 448 0.05 -6.15 12.50
N HIS A 449 0.70 -6.23 11.33
CA HIS A 449 1.96 -6.99 11.14
C HIS A 449 3.21 -6.30 11.75
N GLY A 450 3.08 -5.06 12.22
CA GLY A 450 4.17 -4.30 12.85
C GLY A 450 5.02 -3.54 11.83
N PRO A 451 6.28 -3.20 12.17
CA PRO A 451 7.22 -2.62 11.21
C PRO A 451 7.41 -3.55 10.01
N CYS A 452 7.56 -2.96 8.82
CA CYS A 452 7.80 -3.73 7.62
C CYS A 452 9.25 -3.53 7.16
N PRO A 453 10.03 -4.60 6.94
CA PRO A 453 11.43 -4.47 6.51
C PRO A 453 11.56 -3.97 5.05
N PHE A 454 10.47 -3.93 4.29
CA PHE A 454 10.48 -3.64 2.85
C PHE A 454 9.73 -2.36 2.45
N PHE A 455 8.78 -1.89 3.26
CA PHE A 455 7.90 -0.78 2.88
C PHE A 455 7.68 0.16 4.06
N LYS A 456 7.60 1.46 3.77
CA LYS A 456 7.26 2.47 4.78
C LYS A 456 5.74 2.49 4.99
N GLY A 457 5.31 2.54 6.24
CA GLY A 457 3.91 2.84 6.60
C GLY A 457 2.85 1.88 6.05
N HIS A 458 3.21 0.64 5.72
CA HIS A 458 2.28 -0.33 5.18
C HIS A 458 1.48 -0.99 6.31
N ASN A 459 0.18 -0.70 6.40
CA ASN A 459 -0.72 -1.36 7.34
C ASN A 459 -1.11 -2.77 6.87
N THR A 460 -1.91 -3.50 7.65
CA THR A 460 -2.37 -4.85 7.26
C THR A 460 -3.35 -4.80 6.11
N ARG A 461 -3.16 -5.67 5.12
CA ARG A 461 -4.02 -5.80 3.95
C ARG A 461 -5.29 -6.58 4.29
N LEU A 462 -6.40 -6.24 3.62
CA LEU A 462 -7.70 -6.85 3.91
C LEU A 462 -7.70 -8.38 3.78
N PHE A 463 -7.05 -8.92 2.74
CA PHE A 463 -6.98 -10.38 2.52
C PHE A 463 -6.14 -11.10 3.60
N SER A 464 -5.08 -10.48 4.12
CA SER A 464 -4.26 -11.03 5.21
C SER A 464 -5.08 -11.17 6.49
N LEU A 465 -5.91 -10.16 6.79
CA LEU A 465 -6.83 -10.21 7.92
C LEU A 465 -7.87 -11.32 7.76
N PHE A 466 -8.52 -11.43 6.59
CA PHE A 466 -9.49 -12.50 6.36
C PHE A 466 -8.85 -13.89 6.41
N SER A 467 -7.64 -14.05 5.86
CA SER A 467 -6.88 -15.30 5.96
C SER A 467 -6.60 -15.66 7.43
N ASN A 468 -6.29 -14.68 8.27
CA ASN A 468 -6.18 -14.89 9.71
C ASN A 468 -7.53 -15.28 10.35
N TRP A 469 -8.63 -14.64 9.98
CA TRP A 469 -9.96 -14.98 10.51
C TRP A 469 -10.41 -16.39 10.09
N VAL A 470 -10.11 -16.83 8.87
CA VAL A 470 -10.30 -18.22 8.41
C VAL A 470 -9.58 -19.17 9.37
N ARG A 471 -8.28 -18.95 9.61
CA ARG A 471 -7.48 -19.77 10.54
C ARG A 471 -8.07 -19.79 11.95
N ASN A 472 -8.63 -18.67 12.42
CA ASN A 472 -9.31 -18.61 13.72
C ASN A 472 -10.60 -19.43 13.76
N VAL A 473 -11.42 -19.40 12.71
CA VAL A 473 -12.62 -20.25 12.60
C VAL A 473 -12.25 -21.73 12.53
N GLU A 474 -11.23 -22.06 11.74
CA GLU A 474 -10.76 -23.43 11.54
C GLU A 474 -10.19 -24.06 12.80
N SER A 475 -9.34 -23.31 13.50
CA SER A 475 -8.70 -23.75 14.74
C SER A 475 -9.61 -23.67 15.98
N GLY A 476 -10.81 -23.09 15.85
CA GLY A 476 -11.74 -22.89 16.97
C GLY A 476 -11.39 -21.71 17.89
N GLY A 477 -10.48 -20.83 17.46
CA GLY A 477 -10.27 -19.53 18.09
C GLY A 477 -11.51 -18.64 17.99
N PHE A 478 -12.23 -18.71 16.87
CA PHE A 478 -13.56 -18.14 16.69
C PHE A 478 -14.61 -19.25 16.82
N VAL A 479 -15.42 -19.17 17.87
CA VAL A 479 -16.56 -20.07 18.08
C VAL A 479 -17.69 -19.67 17.14
N VAL A 480 -18.30 -20.63 16.45
CA VAL A 480 -19.39 -20.37 15.49
C VAL A 480 -20.70 -20.90 16.04
N GLY A 481 -21.71 -20.04 16.06
CA GLY A 481 -23.08 -20.32 16.51
C GLY A 481 -24.11 -20.05 15.41
N ALA A 482 -25.40 -20.05 15.78
CA ALA A 482 -26.50 -19.98 14.82
C ALA A 482 -26.50 -18.72 13.93
N ASN A 483 -25.92 -17.61 14.42
CA ASN A 483 -25.90 -16.32 13.74
C ASN A 483 -24.53 -15.94 13.17
N GLY A 484 -23.59 -16.88 13.06
CA GLY A 484 -22.21 -16.61 12.65
C GLY A 484 -21.23 -16.79 13.80
N VAL A 485 -20.10 -16.10 13.73
CA VAL A 485 -19.11 -16.11 14.82
C VAL A 485 -19.73 -15.52 16.10
N GLU A 486 -19.59 -16.24 17.21
CA GLU A 486 -20.07 -15.84 18.54
C GLU A 486 -19.07 -14.94 19.27
N GLY A 487 -19.57 -14.28 20.31
CA GLY A 487 -18.84 -13.27 21.05
C GLY A 487 -19.10 -11.88 20.47
N GLY A 488 -19.02 -10.88 21.36
CA GLY A 488 -19.03 -9.47 20.95
C GLY A 488 -17.62 -8.94 20.83
N MET A 489 -17.48 -7.63 20.57
CA MET A 489 -16.17 -6.97 20.49
C MET A 489 -15.31 -7.21 21.74
N GLY A 490 -15.94 -7.42 22.92
CA GLY A 490 -15.25 -7.76 24.18
C GLY A 490 -14.37 -9.02 24.15
N ALA A 491 -14.56 -9.91 23.16
CA ALA A 491 -13.72 -11.10 23.01
C ALA A 491 -12.24 -10.75 22.78
N TYR A 492 -11.96 -9.59 22.17
CA TYR A 492 -10.60 -9.14 21.88
C TYR A 492 -9.84 -8.66 23.11
N MET A 493 -10.49 -8.45 24.28
CA MET A 493 -9.77 -8.12 25.53
C MET A 493 -8.81 -9.24 25.94
N LEU A 494 -9.11 -10.47 25.53
CA LEU A 494 -8.30 -11.63 25.86
C LEU A 494 -7.11 -11.81 24.91
N ALA A 495 -7.04 -11.03 23.82
CA ALA A 495 -6.03 -11.20 22.78
C ALA A 495 -4.59 -11.06 23.30
N ASP A 496 -4.38 -10.25 24.35
CA ASP A 496 -3.06 -10.04 24.98
C ASP A 496 -2.82 -10.94 26.21
N THR A 497 -3.68 -11.93 26.44
CA THR A 497 -3.56 -12.82 27.60
C THR A 497 -3.03 -14.18 27.17
N GLU A 498 -2.31 -14.88 28.07
CA GLU A 498 -1.89 -16.27 27.84
C GLU A 498 -3.08 -17.23 27.60
N ALA A 499 -4.29 -16.81 27.98
CA ALA A 499 -5.53 -17.54 27.74
C ALA A 499 -6.14 -17.28 26.35
N SER A 500 -5.53 -16.42 25.53
CA SER A 500 -6.03 -16.12 24.19
C SER A 500 -6.06 -17.37 23.33
N ARG A 501 -7.23 -17.65 22.76
CA ARG A 501 -7.37 -18.61 21.65
C ARG A 501 -7.37 -17.92 20.29
N ILE A 502 -7.41 -16.59 20.28
CA ILE A 502 -7.45 -15.79 19.05
C ILE A 502 -6.02 -15.60 18.57
N ARG A 503 -5.72 -16.11 17.39
CA ARG A 503 -4.46 -15.86 16.70
C ARG A 503 -4.50 -14.48 16.09
N THR A 504 -3.66 -13.58 16.56
CA THR A 504 -3.59 -12.19 16.10
C THR A 504 -2.53 -11.95 15.03
N ASP A 505 -1.63 -12.91 14.85
CA ASP A 505 -0.57 -12.87 13.84
C ASP A 505 -1.15 -12.97 12.42
N VAL A 506 -1.09 -11.85 11.70
CA VAL A 506 -1.53 -11.71 10.31
C VAL A 506 -0.44 -12.07 9.29
N GLY A 507 0.72 -12.54 9.77
CA GLY A 507 1.87 -12.90 8.95
C GLY A 507 2.80 -11.72 8.68
N VAL A 508 3.78 -11.96 7.81
CA VAL A 508 4.76 -10.95 7.40
C VAL A 508 4.14 -9.90 6.49
N CYS A 509 4.74 -8.72 6.51
CA CYS A 509 4.45 -7.65 5.57
C CYS A 509 4.78 -8.10 4.13
N TRP A 510 3.72 -8.47 3.39
CA TRP A 510 3.70 -8.82 1.95
C TRP A 510 4.28 -10.20 1.58
#